data_AF-A0A231QTD6-F1
#
_entry.id   AF-A0A231QTD6-F1
#
_cell.length_a   1.000
_cell.length_b   1.000
_cell.length_c   1.000
_cell.angle_alpha   90.00
_cell.angle_beta   90.00
_cell.angle_gamma   90.00
#
_symmetry.space_group_name_H-M   'P 1'
#
loop_
_entity.id
_entity.type
_entity.pdbx_description
1 polymer ?
#
loop_
_entity_poly.entity_id
_entity_poly.type
_entity_poly.pdbx_seq_one_letter_code
_entity_poly.pdbx_strand_id
1 'polypeptide(L)'
;MDIERIVTAVKQRLTLMPNLKTTITGLDDEMLTIFAKNAITQALSEGFTEANVEMGATYLTAHFCNVVSATNTNVSKQQASVLSIEYFDRAGVDDYLLEYQRLQRALKKNVVQFL
;
A
#
# COMPACT_ATOMS: atom_id res chain seq x y z
N MET A 1 5.82 8.72 -15.74
CA MET A 1 5.84 7.75 -14.64
C MET A 1 5.72 6.32 -15.13
N ASP A 2 6.74 5.52 -14.86
CA ASP A 2 6.76 4.07 -15.16
C ASP A 2 6.20 3.30 -13.95
N ILE A 3 4.94 2.84 -14.07
CA ILE A 3 4.25 2.10 -13.01
C ILE A 3 4.92 0.76 -12.74
N GLU A 4 5.39 0.04 -13.76
CA GLU A 4 6.00 -1.28 -13.58
C GLU A 4 7.35 -1.18 -12.85
N ARG A 5 8.13 -0.12 -13.12
CA ARG A 5 9.31 0.20 -12.32
C ARG A 5 8.96 0.46 -10.85
N ILE A 6 7.90 1.22 -10.58
CA ILE A 6 7.48 1.55 -9.21
C ILE A 6 6.94 0.31 -8.49
N VAL A 7 6.17 -0.55 -9.17
CA VAL A 7 5.71 -1.84 -8.64
C VAL A 7 6.90 -2.70 -8.22
N THR A 8 7.91 -2.81 -9.08
CA THR A 8 9.13 -3.57 -8.78
C THR A 8 9.84 -3.01 -7.55
N ALA A 9 9.97 -1.69 -7.45
CA ALA A 9 10.63 -1.03 -6.34
C ALA A 9 9.85 -1.16 -5.02
N VAL A 10 8.51 -1.05 -5.06
CA VAL A 10 7.61 -1.33 -3.94
C VAL A 10 7.81 -2.76 -3.44
N LYS A 11 7.75 -3.75 -4.34
CA LYS A 11 7.96 -5.17 -3.97
C LYS A 11 9.33 -5.39 -3.31
N GLN A 12 10.39 -4.80 -3.86
CA GLN A 12 11.71 -4.86 -3.25
C GLN A 12 11.72 -4.26 -1.84
N ARG A 13 11.14 -3.08 -1.64
CA ARG A 13 11.08 -2.42 -0.32
C ARG A 13 10.30 -3.24 0.71
N LEU A 14 9.23 -3.91 0.30
CA LEU A 14 8.47 -4.79 1.20
C LEU A 14 9.36 -5.90 1.78
N THR A 15 10.27 -6.47 0.99
CA THR A 15 11.19 -7.51 1.49
C THR A 15 12.17 -7.02 2.55
N LEU A 16 12.40 -5.69 2.63
CA LEU A 16 13.26 -5.06 3.62
C LEU A 16 12.53 -4.77 4.94
N MET A 17 11.20 -4.95 4.99
CA MET A 17 10.41 -4.74 6.20
C MET A 17 10.43 -6.01 7.07
N PRO A 18 11.14 -6.00 8.21
CA PRO A 18 11.35 -7.20 9.01
C PRO A 18 10.04 -7.79 9.55
N ASN A 19 9.08 -6.93 9.87
CA ASN A 19 7.77 -7.31 10.43
C ASN A 19 6.79 -7.82 9.37
N LEU A 20 7.10 -7.66 8.07
CA LEU A 20 6.23 -8.10 6.97
C LEU A 20 6.71 -9.40 6.31
N LYS A 21 7.92 -9.86 6.64
CA LYS A 21 8.58 -10.96 5.92
C LYS A 21 7.76 -12.24 5.90
N THR A 22 7.22 -12.66 7.04
CA THR A 22 6.38 -13.86 7.18
C THR A 22 5.04 -13.70 6.46
N THR A 23 4.48 -12.50 6.46
CA THR A 23 3.23 -12.13 5.78
C THR A 23 3.38 -12.20 4.27
N ILE A 24 4.46 -11.62 3.71
CA ILE A 24 4.73 -11.61 2.27
C ILE A 24 4.97 -13.03 1.75
N THR A 25 5.67 -13.88 2.51
CA THR A 25 5.96 -15.26 2.08
C THR A 25 4.72 -16.13 1.92
N GLY A 26 3.59 -15.75 2.54
CA GLY A 26 2.30 -16.44 2.39
C GLY A 26 1.45 -15.95 1.23
N LEU A 27 1.87 -14.89 0.52
CA LEU A 27 1.14 -14.29 -0.59
C LEU A 27 1.77 -14.67 -1.93
N ASP A 28 0.93 -14.88 -2.95
CA ASP A 28 1.42 -15.07 -4.31
C ASP A 28 1.93 -13.74 -4.92
N ASP A 29 2.83 -13.85 -5.90
CA ASP A 29 3.46 -12.70 -6.55
C ASP A 29 2.45 -11.83 -7.33
N GLU A 30 1.36 -12.46 -7.80
CA GLU A 30 0.28 -11.81 -8.53
C GLU A 30 -0.53 -10.87 -7.61
N MET A 31 -0.86 -11.31 -6.40
CA MET A 31 -1.52 -10.51 -5.36
C MET A 31 -0.64 -9.35 -4.94
N LEU A 32 0.66 -9.58 -4.72
CA LEU A 32 1.60 -8.49 -4.38
C LEU A 32 1.66 -7.44 -5.51
N THR A 33 1.62 -7.89 -6.76
CA THR A 33 1.60 -7.00 -7.93
C THR A 33 0.30 -6.20 -8.02
N ILE A 34 -0.85 -6.83 -7.76
CA ILE A 34 -2.16 -6.17 -7.72
C ILE A 34 -2.20 -5.14 -6.58
N PHE A 35 -1.75 -5.49 -5.38
CA PHE A 35 -1.71 -4.58 -4.23
C PHE A 35 -0.82 -3.38 -4.48
N ALA A 36 0.37 -3.58 -5.06
CA ALA A 36 1.26 -2.49 -5.43
C ALA A 36 0.61 -1.55 -6.46
N LYS A 37 -0.06 -2.09 -7.49
CA LYS A 37 -0.76 -1.27 -8.50
C LYS A 37 -1.91 -0.46 -7.90
N ASN A 38 -2.69 -1.07 -7.01
CA ASN A 38 -3.78 -0.40 -6.30
C ASN A 38 -3.23 0.71 -5.38
N ALA A 39 -2.17 0.41 -4.64
CA ALA A 39 -1.53 1.34 -3.72
C ALA A 39 -0.93 2.55 -4.46
N ILE A 40 -0.31 2.34 -5.62
CA ILE A 40 0.18 3.41 -6.49
C ILE A 40 -0.98 4.28 -6.98
N THR A 41 -2.04 3.66 -7.51
CA THR A 41 -3.22 4.37 -8.02
C THR A 41 -3.86 5.25 -6.94
N GLN A 42 -3.98 4.71 -5.73
CA GLN A 42 -4.52 5.46 -4.59
C GLN A 42 -3.58 6.56 -4.11
N ALA A 43 -2.28 6.30 -3.98
CA ALA A 43 -1.31 7.34 -3.61
C ALA A 43 -1.37 8.52 -4.61
N LEU A 44 -1.48 8.25 -5.91
CA LEU A 44 -1.61 9.31 -6.92
C LEU A 44 -2.90 10.09 -6.78
N SER A 45 -4.05 9.43 -6.57
CA SER A 45 -5.33 10.13 -6.38
C SER A 45 -5.35 10.96 -5.09
N GLU A 46 -4.54 10.59 -4.10
CA GLU A 46 -4.36 11.31 -2.85
C GLU A 46 -3.29 12.41 -2.89
N GLY A 47 -2.69 12.67 -4.06
CA GLY A 47 -1.79 13.79 -4.30
C GLY A 47 -0.30 13.48 -4.15
N PHE A 48 0.09 12.20 -4.05
CA PHE A 48 1.49 11.81 -4.17
C PHE A 48 1.98 12.04 -5.61
N THR A 49 3.25 12.40 -5.75
CA THR A 49 3.93 12.69 -7.02
C THR A 49 4.99 11.62 -7.30
N GLU A 50 5.61 11.65 -8.49
CA GLU A 50 6.70 10.72 -8.85
C GLU A 50 7.81 10.64 -7.78
N ALA A 51 8.06 11.73 -7.03
CA ALA A 51 9.12 11.78 -6.02
C ALA A 51 8.80 10.99 -4.73
N ASN A 52 7.51 10.77 -4.41
CA ASN A 52 7.10 10.20 -3.13
C ASN A 52 6.06 9.07 -3.24
N VAL A 53 5.48 8.85 -4.43
CA VAL A 53 4.49 7.80 -4.70
C VAL A 53 5.02 6.41 -4.36
N GLU A 54 6.30 6.14 -4.60
CA GLU A 54 6.91 4.85 -4.28
C GLU A 54 6.88 4.57 -2.77
N MET A 55 7.16 5.58 -1.95
CA MET A 55 7.14 5.44 -0.49
C MET A 55 5.70 5.32 0.04
N GLY A 56 4.79 6.17 -0.46
CA GLY A 56 3.37 6.08 -0.11
C GLY A 56 2.79 4.71 -0.48
N ALA A 57 3.04 4.25 -1.70
CA ALA A 57 2.60 2.95 -2.18
C ALA A 57 3.25 1.80 -1.39
N THR A 58 4.50 1.93 -0.92
CA THR A 58 5.14 0.90 -0.09
C THR A 58 4.38 0.68 1.21
N TYR A 59 4.08 1.75 1.96
CA TYR A 59 3.33 1.64 3.21
C TYR A 59 1.90 1.15 2.99
N LEU A 60 1.24 1.63 1.95
CA LEU A 60 -0.12 1.21 1.64
C LEU A 60 -0.18 -0.26 1.17
N THR A 61 0.81 -0.72 0.41
CA THR A 61 0.92 -2.14 0.04
C THR A 61 1.20 -3.02 1.27
N ALA A 62 2.06 -2.56 2.19
CA ALA A 62 2.34 -3.26 3.43
C ALA A 62 1.09 -3.43 4.29
N HIS A 63 0.28 -2.37 4.38
CA HIS A 63 -1.03 -2.40 5.02
C HIS A 63 -1.96 -3.44 4.37
N PHE A 64 -2.08 -3.45 3.04
CA PHE A 64 -2.90 -4.45 2.34
C PHE A 64 -2.45 -5.89 2.63
N CYS A 65 -1.13 -6.13 2.65
CA CYS A 65 -0.58 -7.45 2.97
C CYS A 65 -0.93 -7.87 4.40
N ASN A 66 -0.77 -6.97 5.36
CA ASN A 66 -1.12 -7.19 6.76
C ASN A 66 -2.60 -7.56 6.92
N VAL A 67 -3.47 -6.75 6.33
CA VAL A 67 -4.91 -6.90 6.45
C VAL A 67 -5.39 -8.23 5.84
N VAL A 68 -4.83 -8.62 4.69
CA VAL A 68 -5.11 -9.92 4.04
C VAL A 68 -4.59 -11.10 4.86
N SER A 69 -3.42 -10.97 5.49
CA SER A 69 -2.89 -12.02 6.35
C SER A 69 -3.68 -12.19 7.66
N ALA A 70 -4.23 -11.10 8.19
CA ALA A 70 -5.04 -11.11 9.40
C ALA A 70 -6.43 -11.72 9.18
N THR A 71 -6.97 -11.68 7.95
CA THR A 71 -8.28 -12.26 7.61
C THR A 71 -8.27 -13.76 7.35
N ASN A 72 -7.10 -14.42 7.35
CA ASN A 72 -6.86 -15.86 7.51
C ASN A 72 -7.86 -16.88 6.89
N THR A 73 -8.49 -16.57 5.76
CA THR A 73 -9.32 -17.53 5.01
C THR A 73 -9.30 -17.23 3.53
N ASN A 74 -8.71 -18.12 2.73
CA ASN A 74 -8.99 -18.33 1.28
C ASN A 74 -9.37 -17.06 0.49
N VAL A 75 -8.52 -16.04 0.51
CA VAL A 75 -8.77 -14.81 -0.26
C VAL A 75 -8.62 -15.14 -1.74
N SER A 76 -9.75 -15.26 -2.45
CA SER A 76 -9.73 -15.52 -3.88
C SER A 76 -9.25 -14.28 -4.65
N LYS A 77 -8.72 -14.47 -5.85
CA LYS A 77 -8.25 -13.37 -6.74
C LYS A 77 -9.33 -12.29 -6.98
N GLN A 78 -10.60 -12.67 -6.97
CA GLN A 78 -11.72 -11.73 -7.09
C GLN A 78 -11.93 -10.91 -5.82
N GLN A 79 -11.74 -11.53 -4.66
CA GLN A 79 -11.78 -10.86 -3.38
C GLN A 79 -10.67 -9.82 -3.28
N ALA A 80 -9.42 -10.07 -3.70
CA ALA A 80 -8.35 -9.06 -3.69
C ALA A 80 -8.72 -7.76 -4.44
N SER A 81 -9.51 -7.85 -5.52
CA SER A 81 -10.02 -6.70 -6.27
C SER A 81 -11.16 -5.98 -5.54
N VAL A 82 -12.12 -6.73 -4.97
CA VAL A 82 -13.25 -6.21 -4.17
C VAL A 82 -12.82 -5.69 -2.80
N LEU A 83 -11.76 -6.25 -2.23
CA LEU A 83 -11.17 -5.94 -0.94
C LEU A 83 -10.54 -4.54 -0.91
N SER A 84 -10.24 -3.96 -2.08
CA SER A 84 -9.95 -2.53 -2.20
C SER A 84 -11.14 -1.63 -1.80
N ILE A 85 -12.34 -2.19 -1.65
CA ILE A 85 -13.54 -1.48 -1.19
C ILE A 85 -13.92 -1.94 0.24
N GLU A 86 -13.86 -3.24 0.53
CA GLU A 86 -14.27 -3.78 1.85
C GLU A 86 -13.26 -3.53 2.99
N TYR A 87 -11.95 -3.39 2.70
CA TYR A 87 -10.97 -3.13 3.77
C TYR A 87 -10.96 -1.69 4.30
N PHE A 88 -11.64 -0.77 3.60
CA PHE A 88 -11.85 0.59 4.12
C PHE A 88 -12.86 0.64 5.27
N ASP A 89 -13.67 -0.41 5.47
CA ASP A 89 -14.73 -0.45 6.49
C ASP A 89 -14.36 -1.31 7.73
N ARG A 90 -13.26 -2.06 7.66
CA ARG A 90 -12.69 -2.73 8.85
C ARG A 90 -11.68 -1.79 9.49
N ALA A 91 -12.00 -1.35 10.70
CA ALA A 91 -11.23 -0.45 11.58
C ALA A 91 -9.81 -0.96 12.00
N GLY A 92 -9.09 -1.65 11.13
CA GLY A 92 -7.71 -2.08 11.34
C GLY A 92 -6.76 -0.95 11.04
N VAL A 93 -6.43 -0.15 12.05
CA VAL A 93 -5.28 0.77 11.97
C VAL A 93 -4.03 -0.03 12.30
N ASP A 94 -3.14 -0.19 11.32
CA ASP A 94 -1.79 -0.69 11.57
C ASP A 94 -0.74 0.42 11.40
N ASP A 95 0.49 0.13 11.84
CA ASP A 95 1.60 1.09 11.79
C ASP A 95 1.91 1.56 10.36
N TYR A 96 1.64 0.72 9.35
CA TYR A 96 1.87 1.08 7.95
C TYR A 96 0.82 2.07 7.44
N LEU A 97 -0.45 1.90 7.79
CA LEU A 97 -1.51 2.86 7.47
C LEU A 97 -1.27 4.20 8.19
N LEU A 98 -0.79 4.17 9.43
CA LEU A 98 -0.42 5.38 10.17
C LEU A 98 0.70 6.16 9.47
N GLU A 99 1.78 5.49 9.04
CA GLU A 99 2.87 6.14 8.31
C GLU A 99 2.44 6.63 6.93
N TYR A 100 1.58 5.89 6.23
CA TYR A 100 0.96 6.37 4.99
C TYR A 100 0.19 7.68 5.20
N GLN A 101 -0.69 7.72 6.20
CA GLN A 101 -1.46 8.92 6.55
C GLN A 101 -0.56 10.08 7.01
N ARG A 102 0.54 9.77 7.72
CA ARG A 102 1.52 10.78 8.13
C ARG A 102 2.21 11.41 6.92
N LEU A 103 2.63 10.61 5.93
CA LEU A 103 3.16 11.12 4.67
C LEU A 103 2.12 11.97 3.93
N GLN A 104 0.89 11.48 3.80
CA GLN A 104 -0.19 12.20 3.15
C GLN A 104 -0.45 13.58 3.80
N ARG A 105 -0.46 13.64 5.14
CA ARG A 105 -0.58 14.90 5.90
C ARG A 105 0.60 15.83 5.67
N ALA A 106 1.83 15.31 5.61
CA ALA A 106 3.02 16.11 5.34
C ALA A 106 2.95 16.76 3.94
N LEU A 107 2.44 16.04 2.94
CA LEU A 107 2.19 16.58 1.60
C LEU A 107 1.17 17.72 1.64
N LYS A 108 0.04 17.52 2.33
CA LYS A 108 -0.99 18.56 2.46
C LYS A 108 -0.49 19.81 3.20
N LYS A 109 0.36 19.66 4.23
CA LYS A 109 0.97 20.80 4.94
C LYS A 109 1.94 21.60 4.05
N ASN A 110 2.71 20.92 3.21
CA ASN A 110 3.65 21.59 2.29
C ASN A 110 2.94 22.32 1.14
N VAL A 111 1.69 21.95 0.81
CA VAL A 111 0.87 22.65 -0.20
C VAL A 111 0.24 23.93 0.35
N VAL A 112 0.05 24.08 1.67
CA VAL A 112 -0.70 25.20 2.29
C VAL A 112 0.19 26.41 2.65
N GLN A 113 1.49 26.41 2.34
CA GLN A 113 2.39 27.48 2.79
C GLN A 113 2.54 28.69 1.84
N PHE A 114 1.58 28.92 0.94
CA PHE A 114 1.49 30.13 0.12
C PHE A 114 0.02 30.57 -0.05
N LEU A 115 -0.55 31.21 0.97
CA LEU A 115 -1.71 32.09 0.85
C LEU A 115 -1.49 33.32 1.72
#